data_AF-A0A2N2TGU1-F1
#
_entry.id   AF-A0A2N2TGU1-F1
#
_cell.length_a   1.000
_cell.length_b   1.000
_cell.length_c   1.000
_cell.angle_alpha   90.00
_cell.angle_beta   90.00
_cell.angle_gamma   90.00
#
_symmetry.space_group_name_H-M   'P 1'
#
loop_
_entity.id
_entity.type
_entity.pdbx_description
1 polymer ?
#
loop_
_entity_poly.entity_id
_entity_poly.type
_entity_poly.pdbx_seq_one_letter_code
_entity_poly.pdbx_strand_id
1 'polypeptide(L)'
;NTRQHNVIAKLQGDYEATWTPVLQELASTGCLQGEVSLARHLIFGLLNGSALWFNPNMRISIDDLTDAVVALCIQAPPAIRT
;
A
#
# COMPACT_ATOMS: atom_id res chain seq x y z
N ASN A 1 -23.64 -7.50 16.19
CA ASN A 1 -23.36 -6.83 17.49
C ASN A 1 -22.73 -5.48 17.19
N THR A 2 -23.44 -4.37 17.38
CA THR A 2 -23.01 -3.01 17.00
C THR A 2 -21.70 -2.57 17.66
N ARG A 3 -21.44 -3.01 18.89
CA ARG A 3 -20.21 -2.69 19.61
C ARG A 3 -18.98 -3.29 18.91
N GLN A 4 -19.08 -4.52 18.43
CA GLN A 4 -17.97 -5.18 17.72
C GLN A 4 -17.67 -4.50 16.39
N HIS A 5 -18.69 -4.13 15.62
CA HIS A 5 -18.50 -3.40 14.36
C HIS A 5 -17.82 -2.05 14.58
N ASN A 6 -18.18 -1.31 15.63
CA ASN A 6 -17.56 -0.02 15.94
C ASN A 6 -16.07 -0.16 16.31
N VAL A 7 -15.70 -1.22 17.05
CA VAL A 7 -14.30 -1.50 17.39
C VAL A 7 -13.50 -1.85 16.13
N ILE A 8 -14.04 -2.71 15.26
CA ILE A 8 -13.37 -3.09 14.00
C ILE A 8 -13.18 -1.85 13.11
N ALA A 9 -14.22 -1.03 12.94
CA ALA A 9 -14.15 0.19 12.14
C ALA A 9 -13.08 1.16 12.67
N LYS A 10 -12.96 1.29 14.00
CA LYS A 10 -11.90 2.12 14.60
C LYS A 10 -10.51 1.57 14.29
N LEU A 11 -10.28 0.27 14.49
CA LEU A 11 -8.97 -0.35 14.22
C LEU A 11 -8.58 -0.25 12.74
N GLN A 12 -9.55 -0.44 11.84
CA GLN A 12 -9.35 -0.24 10.40
C GLN A 12 -8.99 1.22 10.10
N GLY A 13 -9.74 2.18 10.67
CA GLY A 13 -9.45 3.60 10.50
C GLY A 13 -8.06 4.00 11.00
N ASP A 14 -7.67 3.54 12.20
CA ASP A 14 -6.35 3.83 12.79
C ASP A 14 -5.21 3.23 11.95
N TYR A 15 -5.39 2.01 11.42
CA TYR A 15 -4.44 1.39 10.49
C TYR A 15 -4.32 2.16 9.17
N GLU A 16 -5.45 2.50 8.55
CA GLU A 16 -5.49 3.22 7.26
C GLU A 16 -4.92 4.64 7.36
N ALA A 17 -5.15 5.34 8.48
CA ALA A 17 -4.67 6.70 8.70
C ALA A 17 -3.14 6.83 8.61
N THR A 18 -2.40 5.77 8.91
CA THR A 18 -0.93 5.76 8.83
C THR A 18 -0.42 5.83 7.38
N TRP A 19 -1.22 5.38 6.41
CA TRP A 19 -0.83 5.34 5.00
C TRP A 19 -1.04 6.68 4.26
N THR A 20 -2.01 7.47 4.70
CA THR A 20 -2.39 8.70 3.99
C THR A 20 -1.23 9.69 3.83
N PRO A 21 -0.42 10.01 4.86
CA PRO A 21 0.65 11.00 4.73
C PRO A 21 1.73 10.58 3.71
N VAL A 22 2.19 9.33 3.76
CA VAL A 22 3.25 8.84 2.87
C VAL A 22 2.78 8.76 1.41
N LEU A 23 1.53 8.37 1.17
CA LEU A 23 0.96 8.33 -0.18
C LEU A 23 0.71 9.74 -0.74
N GLN A 24 0.35 10.71 0.11
CA GLN A 24 0.24 12.11 -0.29
C GLN A 24 1.61 12.69 -0.68
N GLU A 25 2.66 12.38 0.07
CA GLU A 25 4.03 12.78 -0.27
C GLU A 25 4.49 12.18 -1.61
N LEU A 26 4.25 10.89 -1.83
CA LEU A 26 4.53 10.23 -3.11
C LEU A 26 3.73 10.82 -4.28
N ALA A 27 2.47 11.19 -4.07
CA ALA A 27 1.67 11.88 -5.08
C ALA A 27 2.22 13.28 -5.38
N SER A 28 2.63 14.03 -4.35
CA SER A 28 3.20 15.38 -4.50
C SER A 28 4.51 15.41 -5.30
N THR A 29 5.27 14.32 -5.25
CA THR A 29 6.53 14.13 -5.99
C THR A 29 6.32 13.52 -7.38
N GLY A 30 5.07 13.19 -7.75
CA GLY A 30 4.75 12.51 -9.01
C GLY A 30 5.14 11.04 -9.05
N CYS A 31 5.56 10.46 -7.92
CA CYS A 31 5.96 9.06 -7.81
C CYS A 31 4.75 8.11 -7.71
N LEU A 32 3.59 8.59 -7.23
CA LEU A 32 2.34 7.82 -7.18
C LEU A 32 1.42 8.20 -8.35
N GLN A 33 0.98 7.21 -9.13
CA GLN A 33 -0.02 7.44 -10.17
C GLN A 33 -1.43 7.51 -9.61
N GLY A 34 -2.22 8.45 -10.14
CA GLY A 34 -3.65 8.55 -9.85
C GLY A 34 -3.99 9.21 -8.52
N GLU A 35 -5.25 9.07 -8.12
CA GLU A 35 -5.77 9.64 -6.89
C GLU A 35 -5.36 8.77 -5.67
N VAL A 36 -4.97 9.43 -4.58
CA VAL A 36 -4.37 8.78 -3.39
C VAL A 36 -5.29 7.73 -2.78
N SER A 37 -6.59 7.99 -2.65
CA SER A 37 -7.54 7.04 -2.06
C SER A 37 -7.71 5.78 -2.93
N LEU A 38 -7.77 5.94 -4.25
CA LEU A 38 -7.83 4.81 -5.18
C LEU A 38 -6.54 3.99 -5.16
N ALA A 39 -5.39 4.65 -5.24
CA ALA A 39 -4.09 3.99 -5.16
C ALA A 39 -3.95 3.21 -3.84
N ARG A 40 -4.37 3.81 -2.72
CA ARG A 40 -4.38 3.16 -1.41
C ARG A 40 -5.25 1.90 -1.40
N HIS A 41 -6.45 1.96 -1.97
CA HIS A 41 -7.38 0.83 -2.04
C HIS A 41 -6.79 -0.35 -2.84
N LEU A 42 -6.11 -0.05 -3.96
CA LEU A 42 -5.43 -1.05 -4.77
C LEU A 42 -4.25 -1.68 -4.03
N ILE A 43 -3.40 -0.87 -3.38
CA ILE A 43 -2.28 -1.35 -2.57
C ILE A 43 -2.79 -2.23 -1.41
N PHE A 44 -3.89 -1.83 -0.76
CA PHE A 44 -4.52 -2.62 0.30
C PHE A 44 -4.91 -4.01 -0.20
N GLY A 45 -5.61 -4.09 -1.35
CA GLY A 45 -6.00 -5.36 -1.95
C GLY A 45 -4.81 -6.24 -2.31
N LEU A 46 -3.78 -5.66 -2.94
CA LEU A 46 -2.57 -6.36 -3.35
C LEU A 46 -1.83 -7.00 -2.15
N LEU A 47 -1.62 -6.21 -1.08
CA LEU A 47 -0.90 -6.67 0.12
C LEU A 47 -1.70 -7.69 0.92
N ASN A 48 -3.00 -7.50 1.09
CA ASN A 48 -3.82 -8.50 1.79
C ASN A 48 -3.94 -9.80 0.98
N GLY A 49 -3.96 -9.70 -0.34
CA GLY A 49 -3.97 -10.86 -1.24
C GLY A 49 -2.70 -11.71 -1.11
N SER A 50 -1.54 -11.09 -0.85
CA SER A 50 -0.28 -11.84 -0.72
C SER A 50 -0.29 -12.83 0.44
N ALA A 51 -0.98 -12.52 1.53
CA ALA A 51 -1.11 -13.42 2.68
C ALA A 51 -1.81 -14.75 2.35
N LEU A 52 -2.57 -14.82 1.25
CA LEU A 52 -3.27 -16.05 0.83
C LEU A 52 -2.36 -17.05 0.10
N TRP A 53 -1.26 -16.59 -0.50
CA TRP A 53 -0.43 -17.42 -1.40
C TRP A 53 1.06 -17.35 -1.09
N PHE A 54 1.53 -16.33 -0.37
CA PHE A 54 2.94 -16.21 -0.01
C PHE A 54 3.35 -17.30 0.98
N ASN A 55 4.47 -17.96 0.69
CA ASN A 55 5.06 -18.98 1.54
C ASN A 55 6.53 -18.65 1.81
N PRO A 56 6.93 -18.35 3.05
CA PRO A 56 8.29 -17.93 3.38
C PRO A 56 9.33 -19.05 3.22
N ASN A 57 8.92 -20.31 3.08
CA ASN A 57 9.83 -21.44 2.84
C ASN A 57 10.15 -21.65 1.35
N MET A 58 9.56 -20.84 0.46
CA MET A 58 9.84 -20.87 -0.97
C MET A 58 11.05 -19.98 -1.32
N ARG A 59 11.44 -19.97 -2.60
CA ARG A 59 12.63 -19.23 -3.07
C ARG A 59 12.52 -17.71 -2.98
N ILE A 60 11.32 -17.15 -2.89
CA ILE A 60 11.08 -15.70 -2.84
C ILE A 60 10.99 -15.30 -1.37
N SER A 61 11.90 -14.44 -0.92
CA SER A 61 11.86 -13.88 0.43
C SER A 61 10.76 -12.83 0.57
N ILE A 62 10.45 -12.44 1.80
CA ILE A 62 9.50 -11.33 2.03
C ILE A 62 10.05 -10.01 1.47
N ASP A 63 11.36 -9.80 1.54
CA ASP A 63 12.02 -8.61 1.01
C ASP A 63 11.90 -8.56 -0.53
N ASP A 64 12.11 -9.69 -1.21
CA ASP A 64 11.92 -9.78 -2.67
C ASP A 64 10.47 -9.44 -3.09
N LEU A 65 9.50 -9.91 -2.30
CA LEU A 65 8.09 -9.58 -2.54
C LEU A 65 7.82 -8.09 -2.31
N THR A 66 8.38 -7.53 -1.24
CA THR A 66 8.26 -6.09 -0.94
C THR A 66 8.85 -5.25 -2.06
N ASP A 67 10.04 -5.57 -2.54
CA ASP A 67 10.69 -4.86 -3.64
C ASP A 67 9.86 -4.93 -4.93
N ALA A 68 9.30 -6.11 -5.25
CA ALA A 68 8.44 -6.27 -6.41
C ALA A 68 7.15 -5.43 -6.32
N VAL A 69 6.51 -5.39 -5.15
CA VAL A 69 5.30 -4.57 -4.93
C VAL A 69 5.63 -3.09 -5.00
N VAL A 70 6.73 -2.65 -4.40
CA VAL A 70 7.18 -1.25 -4.46
C VAL A 70 7.41 -0.83 -5.92
N ALA A 71 8.12 -1.65 -6.70
CA ALA A 71 8.37 -1.37 -8.11
C ALA A 71 7.09 -1.33 -8.98
N LEU A 72 6.06 -2.09 -8.61
CA LEU A 72 4.77 -2.08 -9.30
C LEU A 72 3.91 -0.86 -8.93
N CYS A 73 3.98 -0.39 -7.69
CA CYS A 73 3.10 0.66 -7.18
C CYS A 73 3.70 2.07 -7.24
N ILE A 74 5.03 2.18 -7.24
CA ILE A 74 5.76 3.45 -7.13
C ILE A 74 6.65 3.63 -8.35
N GLN A 75 6.57 4.81 -8.95
CA GLN A 75 7.43 5.16 -10.08
C GLN A 75 8.71 5.82 -9.61
N ALA A 76 9.74 5.71 -10.45
CA ALA A 76 10.89 6.59 -10.34
C ALA A 76 10.42 8.05 -10.43
N PRO A 77 11.04 8.98 -9.66
CA PRO A 77 10.71 10.39 -9.74
C PRO A 77 10.78 10.86 -11.20
N PRO A 78 9.80 11.67 -11.66
CA PRO A 78 9.83 12.19 -13.02
C PRO A 78 11.15 12.93 -13.25
N ALA A 79 11.83 12.60 -14.35
CA ALA A 79 13.06 13.30 -14.73
C ALA A 79 12.77 14.80 -14.82
N ILE A 80 13.52 15.62 -14.08
CA ILE A 80 13.43 17.07 -14.14
C ILE A 80 13.74 17.46 -15.59
N ARG A 81 12.72 17.89 -16.34
CA ARG A 81 12.92 18.49 -17.65
C ARG A 81 13.46 19.90 -17.40
N THR A 82 14.78 20.04 -17.44
CA THR A 82 15.49 21.34 -17.54
C THR A 82 15.21 21.99 -18.87
#